data_AF-A0A2K5R250-F1
#
_entry.id   AF-A0A2K5R250-F1
#
_cell.length_a   1.000
_cell.length_b   1.000
_cell.length_c   1.000
_cell.angle_alpha   90.00
_cell.angle_beta   90.00
_cell.angle_gamma   90.00
#
_symmetry.space_group_name_H-M   'P 1'
#
loop_
_entity.id
_entity.type
_entity.pdbx_description
1 polymer ?
#
loop_
_entity_poly.entity_id
_entity_poly.type
_entity_poly.pdbx_seq_one_letter_code
_entity_poly.pdbx_strand_id
1 'polypeptide(L)'
;MECVICGDECTGLLLGDLARLEQMAMSINLTGPLPAPYKILYGLENMTQELKHLLSPQRAPERLIQLAEGNLNTLVTEMNELLTRATKVTADGEQTGQDAERTNARAESLGEFIKELARDAEGIRKNHILIIISPNRKIQKRMTQDWNFSCYK
;
A
#
# COMPACT_ATOMS: atom_id res chain seq x y z
N MET A 1 0.51 52.57 64.58
CA MET A 1 -0.64 53.05 65.36
C MET A 1 -1.84 53.01 64.44
N GLU A 2 -2.80 52.11 64.69
CA GLU A 2 -4.11 52.13 64.05
C GLU A 2 -5.00 53.10 64.85
N CYS A 3 -5.46 54.20 64.24
CA CYS A 3 -6.45 55.09 64.85
C CYS A 3 -7.81 54.38 64.82
N VAL A 4 -8.30 53.91 65.96
CA VAL A 4 -9.58 53.19 66.06
C VAL A 4 -10.65 53.96 66.86
N ILE A 5 -10.36 55.13 67.46
CA ILE A 5 -11.38 55.92 68.18
C ILE A 5 -11.23 57.43 67.93
N CYS A 6 -12.33 58.07 67.54
CA CYS A 6 -12.45 59.51 67.26
C CYS A 6 -12.15 60.38 68.49
N GLY A 7 -10.93 60.90 68.52
CA GLY A 7 -10.58 62.16 69.18
C GLY A 7 -9.95 63.11 68.15
N ASP A 8 -9.89 64.39 68.51
CA ASP A 8 -9.55 65.56 67.69
C ASP A 8 -8.21 65.39 66.93
N GLU A 9 -7.28 64.65 67.53
CA GLU A 9 -5.94 64.35 67.01
C GLU A 9 -5.96 63.33 65.86
N CYS A 10 -6.87 62.34 65.88
CA CYS A 10 -7.06 61.40 64.77
C CYS A 10 -7.82 62.05 63.60
N THR A 11 -8.69 63.04 63.88
CA THR A 11 -9.40 63.80 62.84
C THR A 11 -8.42 64.59 61.97
N GLY A 12 -7.36 65.16 62.55
CA GLY A 12 -6.32 65.89 61.81
C GLY A 12 -5.55 65.04 60.80
N LEU A 13 -5.22 63.79 61.14
CA LEU A 13 -4.56 62.84 60.23
C LEU A 13 -5.49 62.39 59.10
N LEU A 14 -6.74 62.06 59.43
CA LEU A 14 -7.77 61.70 58.43
C LEU A 14 -8.08 62.86 57.48
N LEU A 15 -8.13 64.10 57.99
CA LEU A 15 -8.32 65.30 57.18
C LEU A 15 -7.11 65.62 56.32
N GLY A 16 -5.89 65.34 56.80
CA GLY A 16 -4.66 65.48 56.01
C GLY A 16 -4.58 64.48 54.86
N ASP A 17 -4.97 63.23 55.09
CA ASP A 17 -5.05 62.21 54.04
C ASP A 17 -6.20 62.49 53.05
N LEU A 18 -7.34 62.99 53.53
CA LEU A 18 -8.45 63.40 52.67
C LEU A 18 -8.06 64.61 51.81
N ALA A 19 -7.35 65.60 52.35
CA ALA A 19 -6.85 66.75 51.60
C ALA A 19 -5.79 66.34 50.56
N ARG A 20 -4.90 65.40 50.90
CA ARG A 20 -3.97 64.80 49.92
C ARG A 20 -4.71 64.06 48.82
N LEU A 21 -5.77 63.31 49.16
CA LEU A 21 -6.58 62.60 48.19
C LEU A 21 -7.36 63.55 47.28
N GLU A 22 -7.91 64.63 47.83
CA GLU A 22 -8.56 65.70 47.07
C GLU A 22 -7.57 66.38 46.11
N GLN A 23 -6.36 66.69 46.57
CA GLN A 23 -5.31 67.27 45.73
C GLN A 23 -4.87 66.31 44.62
N MET A 24 -4.80 65.01 44.89
CA MET A 24 -4.56 63.98 43.87
C MET A 24 -5.75 63.86 42.90
N ALA A 25 -6.98 63.89 43.39
CA ALA A 25 -8.19 63.80 42.58
C ALA A 25 -8.41 65.05 41.70
N MET A 26 -8.04 66.24 42.17
CA MET A 26 -8.11 67.50 41.42
C MET A 26 -6.95 67.67 40.41
N SER A 27 -5.80 67.04 40.66
CA SER A 27 -4.67 67.03 39.71
C SER A 27 -4.87 66.04 38.55
N ILE A 28 -5.79 65.09 38.70
CA ILE A 28 -6.27 64.23 37.62
C ILE A 28 -7.52 64.89 37.03
N ASN A 29 -7.48 65.24 35.75
CA ASN A 29 -8.63 65.84 35.09
C ASN A 29 -9.71 64.77 34.80
N LEU A 30 -10.49 64.40 35.82
CA LEU A 30 -11.54 63.37 35.78
C LEU A 30 -12.74 63.76 34.90
N THR A 31 -12.78 65.00 34.42
CA THR A 31 -13.80 65.57 33.52
C THR A 31 -13.43 65.45 32.04
N GLY A 32 -12.23 64.99 31.70
CA GLY A 32 -11.83 64.68 30.32
C GLY A 32 -12.36 63.30 29.88
N PRO A 33 -12.61 63.08 28.57
CA PRO A 33 -12.98 61.76 28.09
C PRO A 33 -11.85 60.77 28.42
N LEU A 34 -12.17 59.76 29.23
CA LEU A 34 -11.27 58.65 29.51
C LEU A 34 -10.85 58.02 28.17
N PRO A 35 -9.54 58.03 27.83
CA PRO A 35 -9.09 57.46 26.56
C PRO A 35 -9.43 55.98 26.53
N ALA A 36 -10.09 55.53 25.46
CA ALA A 36 -10.43 54.13 25.31
C ALA A 36 -9.14 53.28 25.35
N PRO A 37 -9.15 52.11 26.02
CA PRO A 37 -7.96 51.30 26.22
C PRO A 37 -7.61 50.49 24.95
N TYR A 38 -7.33 51.18 23.83
CA TYR A 38 -7.10 50.59 22.51
C TYR A 38 -6.02 49.50 22.50
N LYS A 39 -4.98 49.63 23.33
CA LYS A 39 -3.92 48.61 23.45
C LYS A 39 -4.46 47.26 23.94
N ILE A 40 -5.38 47.29 24.90
CA ILE A 40 -6.02 46.09 25.44
C ILE A 40 -7.01 45.52 24.43
N LEU A 41 -7.82 46.39 23.80
CA LEU A 41 -8.80 45.98 22.79
C LEU A 41 -8.13 45.33 21.57
N TYR A 42 -7.03 45.88 21.08
CA TYR A 42 -6.26 45.30 19.97
C TYR A 42 -5.63 43.95 20.34
N GLY A 43 -5.11 43.82 21.56
CA GLY A 43 -4.62 42.54 22.07
C GLY A 43 -5.73 41.48 22.12
N LEU A 44 -6.94 41.88 22.54
CA LEU A 44 -8.11 41.01 22.60
C LEU A 44 -8.60 40.61 21.19
N GLU A 45 -8.59 41.55 20.23
CA GLU A 45 -8.92 41.28 18.83
C GLU A 45 -8.00 40.23 18.23
N ASN A 46 -6.68 40.38 18.41
CA ASN A 46 -5.68 39.44 17.90
C ASN A 46 -5.87 38.04 18.49
N MET A 47 -6.07 37.95 19.81
CA MET A 47 -6.34 36.67 20.48
C MET A 47 -7.66 36.03 20.00
N THR A 48 -8.68 36.84 19.73
CA THR A 48 -9.98 36.36 19.26
C THR A 48 -9.92 35.83 17.83
N GLN A 49 -9.12 36.45 16.95
CA GLN A 49 -8.89 35.95 15.59
C GLN A 49 -8.20 34.58 15.59
N GLU A 50 -7.18 34.42 16.42
CA GLU A 50 -6.51 33.12 16.61
C GLU A 50 -7.49 32.06 17.14
N LEU A 51 -8.28 32.41 18.16
CA LEU A 51 -9.27 31.50 18.73
C LEU A 51 -10.33 31.08 17.71
N LYS A 52 -10.80 32.00 16.86
CA LYS A 52 -11.75 31.70 15.76
C LYS A 52 -11.18 30.70 14.76
N HIS A 53 -9.89 30.81 14.46
CA HIS A 53 -9.21 29.87 13.58
C HIS A 53 -9.06 28.48 14.22
N LEU A 54 -8.78 28.41 15.52
CA LEU A 54 -8.70 27.14 16.26
C LEU A 54 -10.08 26.48 16.43
N LEU A 55 -11.12 27.26 16.71
CA LEU A 55 -12.50 26.80 16.87
C LEU A 55 -13.25 26.67 15.53
N SER A 56 -12.54 26.80 14.42
CA SER A 56 -13.07 26.59 13.09
C SER A 56 -13.73 25.20 13.01
N PRO A 57 -14.95 25.06 12.44
CA PRO A 57 -15.65 23.79 12.33
C PRO A 57 -14.85 22.70 11.60
N GLN A 58 -13.88 23.08 10.76
CA GLN A 58 -12.98 22.15 10.07
C GLN A 58 -11.99 21.48 11.03
N ARG A 59 -11.65 22.15 12.14
CA ARG A 59 -10.77 21.64 13.21
C ARG A 59 -11.54 21.13 14.43
N ALA A 60 -12.86 21.17 14.38
CA ALA A 60 -13.69 20.58 15.42
C ALA A 60 -13.29 19.11 15.61
N PRO A 61 -12.96 18.67 16.84
CA PRO A 61 -12.53 17.30 17.12
C PRO A 61 -13.48 16.26 16.55
N GLU A 62 -14.79 16.50 16.62
CA GLU A 62 -15.84 15.59 16.14
C GLU A 62 -15.74 15.37 14.62
N ARG A 63 -15.48 16.42 13.85
CA ARG A 63 -15.34 16.33 12.38
C ARG A 63 -14.07 15.59 12.00
N LEU A 64 -12.98 15.82 12.71
CA LEU A 64 -11.71 15.11 12.47
C LEU A 64 -11.83 13.63 12.78
N ILE A 65 -12.54 13.27 13.85
CA ILE A 65 -12.83 11.88 14.21
C ILE A 65 -13.68 11.22 13.11
N GLN A 66 -14.76 11.85 12.68
CA GLN A 66 -15.60 11.30 11.59
C GLN A 66 -14.83 11.10 10.29
N LEU A 67 -13.94 12.04 9.94
CA LEU A 67 -13.08 11.91 8.77
C LEU A 67 -12.10 10.74 8.93
N ALA A 68 -11.48 10.61 10.10
CA ALA A 68 -10.57 9.51 10.40
C ALA A 68 -11.29 8.15 10.35
N GLU A 69 -12.50 8.05 10.90
CA GLU A 69 -13.35 6.85 10.84
C GLU A 69 -13.71 6.49 9.39
N GLY A 70 -14.14 7.48 8.58
CA GLY A 70 -14.47 7.26 7.17
C GLY A 70 -13.26 6.79 6.35
N ASN A 71 -12.10 7.41 6.56
CA ASN A 71 -10.85 7.01 5.93
C ASN A 71 -10.44 5.59 6.35
N LEU A 72 -10.57 5.26 7.64
CA LEU A 72 -10.23 3.94 8.16
C LEU A 72 -11.15 2.84 7.62
N ASN A 73 -12.46 3.11 7.53
CA ASN A 73 -13.42 2.17 6.95
C ASN A 73 -13.12 1.88 5.47
N THR A 74 -12.77 2.92 4.72
CA THR A 74 -12.36 2.79 3.31
C THR A 74 -11.10 1.93 3.19
N LEU A 75 -10.07 2.26 3.98
CA LEU A 75 -8.81 1.52 3.99
C LEU A 75 -8.99 0.04 4.35
N VAL A 76 -9.79 -0.26 5.37
CA VAL A 76 -10.08 -1.66 5.76
C VAL A 76 -10.78 -2.42 4.64
N THR A 77 -11.70 -1.77 3.91
CA THR A 77 -12.39 -2.38 2.77
C THR A 77 -11.41 -2.69 1.63
N GLU A 78 -10.55 -1.74 1.28
CA GLU A 78 -9.51 -1.93 0.25
C GLU A 78 -8.51 -3.03 0.65
N MET A 79 -8.10 -3.08 1.92
CA MET A 79 -7.22 -4.13 2.43
C MET A 79 -7.87 -5.51 2.35
N ASN A 80 -9.16 -5.64 2.67
CA ASN A 80 -9.87 -6.91 2.52
C ASN A 80 -9.96 -7.35 1.06
N GLU A 81 -10.23 -6.42 0.14
CA GLU A 81 -10.26 -6.72 -1.29
C GLU A 81 -8.88 -7.15 -1.82
N LEU A 82 -7.82 -6.46 -1.39
CA LEU A 82 -6.44 -6.84 -1.68
C LEU A 82 -6.12 -8.25 -1.16
N LEU A 83 -6.52 -8.57 0.06
CA LEU A 83 -6.34 -9.90 0.64
C LEU A 83 -7.07 -10.98 -0.17
N THR A 84 -8.33 -10.74 -0.55
CA THR A 84 -9.09 -11.68 -1.40
C THR A 84 -8.39 -11.92 -2.74
N ARG A 85 -7.90 -10.85 -3.39
CA ARG A 85 -7.16 -10.96 -4.66
C ARG A 85 -5.85 -11.72 -4.49
N ALA A 86 -5.08 -11.43 -3.44
CA ALA A 86 -3.82 -12.11 -3.15
C ALA A 86 -4.04 -13.61 -2.92
N THR A 87 -5.05 -13.99 -2.13
CA THR A 87 -5.40 -15.40 -1.90
C THR A 87 -5.77 -16.11 -3.20
N LYS A 88 -6.55 -15.46 -4.07
CA LYS A 88 -6.89 -16.02 -5.38
C LYS A 88 -5.64 -16.22 -6.25
N VAL A 89 -4.78 -15.20 -6.35
CA VAL A 89 -3.54 -15.28 -7.15
C VAL A 89 -2.63 -16.41 -6.65
N THR A 90 -2.54 -16.60 -5.34
CA THR A 90 -1.78 -17.72 -4.76
C THR A 90 -2.38 -19.07 -5.17
N ALA A 91 -3.70 -19.23 -5.11
CA ALA A 91 -4.36 -20.46 -5.53
C ALA A 91 -4.19 -20.75 -7.03
N ASP A 92 -4.38 -19.73 -7.87
CA ASP A 92 -4.18 -19.81 -9.32
C ASP A 92 -2.72 -20.14 -9.67
N GLY A 93 -1.77 -19.59 -8.90
CA GLY A 93 -0.34 -19.86 -9.03
C GLY A 93 0.03 -21.30 -8.68
N GLU A 94 -0.51 -21.84 -7.59
CA GLU A 94 -0.32 -23.24 -7.20
C GLU A 94 -0.86 -24.19 -8.28
N GLN A 95 -2.07 -23.93 -8.78
CA GLN A 95 -2.65 -24.72 -9.87
C GLN A 95 -1.78 -24.65 -11.13
N THR A 96 -1.33 -23.45 -11.51
CA THR A 96 -0.45 -23.26 -12.67
C THR A 96 0.86 -24.02 -12.52
N GLY A 97 1.43 -24.06 -11.31
CA GLY A 97 2.60 -24.87 -10.99
C GLY A 97 2.36 -26.36 -11.23
N GLN A 98 1.25 -26.90 -10.72
CA GLN A 98 0.87 -28.30 -10.92
C GLN A 98 0.62 -28.64 -12.40
N ASP A 99 -0.02 -27.74 -13.14
CA ASP A 99 -0.26 -27.89 -14.58
C ASP A 99 1.05 -27.89 -15.38
N ALA A 100 2.02 -27.06 -14.98
CA ALA A 100 3.35 -27.03 -15.57
C ALA A 100 4.12 -28.34 -15.29
N GLU A 101 4.10 -28.84 -14.05
CA GLU A 101 4.71 -30.13 -13.69
C GLU A 101 4.11 -31.29 -14.49
N ARG A 102 2.78 -31.34 -14.59
CA ARG A 102 2.07 -32.36 -15.37
C ARG A 102 2.44 -32.29 -16.85
N THR A 103 2.56 -31.09 -17.40
CA THR A 103 2.96 -30.87 -18.79
C THR A 103 4.41 -31.31 -19.01
N ASN A 104 5.31 -31.00 -18.08
CA ASN A 104 6.70 -31.44 -18.15
C ASN A 104 6.82 -32.97 -18.13
N ALA A 105 6.13 -33.65 -17.22
CA ALA A 105 6.12 -35.12 -17.16
C ALA A 105 5.61 -35.77 -18.46
N ARG A 106 4.59 -35.18 -19.09
CA ARG A 106 4.10 -35.62 -20.41
C ARG A 106 5.12 -35.38 -21.51
N ALA A 107 5.81 -34.24 -21.49
CA ALA A 107 6.85 -33.93 -22.47
C ALA A 107 8.04 -34.89 -22.35
N GLU A 108 8.44 -35.26 -21.14
CA GLU A 108 9.47 -36.27 -20.89
C GLU A 108 9.06 -37.63 -21.44
N SER A 109 7.85 -38.10 -21.13
CA SER A 109 7.31 -39.36 -21.66
C SER A 109 7.23 -39.36 -23.19
N LEU A 110 6.79 -38.25 -23.79
CA LEU A 110 6.77 -38.09 -25.25
C LEU A 110 8.18 -38.12 -25.84
N GLY A 111 9.16 -37.50 -25.16
CA GLY A 111 10.57 -37.53 -25.57
C GLY A 111 11.13 -38.94 -25.60
N GLU A 112 10.84 -39.76 -24.60
CA GLU A 112 11.24 -41.18 -24.59
C GLU A 112 10.55 -41.97 -25.69
N PHE A 113 9.24 -41.78 -25.89
CA PHE A 113 8.51 -42.43 -26.97
C PHE A 113 9.09 -42.10 -28.35
N ILE A 114 9.47 -40.85 -28.60
CA ILE A 114 10.11 -40.44 -29.86
C ILE A 114 11.48 -41.13 -30.03
N LYS A 115 12.27 -41.26 -28.97
CA LYS A 115 13.56 -41.97 -29.03
C LYS A 115 13.39 -43.44 -29.36
N GLU A 116 12.41 -44.11 -28.77
CA GLU A 116 12.07 -45.50 -29.07
C GLU A 116 11.64 -45.64 -30.54
N LEU A 117 10.70 -44.80 -30.98
CA LEU A 117 10.23 -44.79 -32.37
C LEU A 117 11.38 -44.58 -33.37
N ALA A 118 12.33 -43.69 -33.06
CA ALA A 118 13.50 -43.46 -33.90
C ALA A 118 14.41 -44.69 -33.98
N ARG A 119 14.60 -45.42 -32.87
CA ARG A 119 15.37 -46.68 -32.85
C ARG A 119 14.67 -47.76 -33.67
N ASP A 120 13.36 -47.89 -33.55
CA ASP A 120 12.57 -48.87 -34.30
C ASP A 120 12.63 -48.60 -35.81
N ALA A 121 12.45 -47.34 -36.22
CA ALA A 121 12.58 -46.93 -37.62
C ALA A 121 13.97 -47.22 -38.19
N GLU A 122 15.03 -46.98 -37.41
CA GLU A 122 16.40 -47.30 -37.78
C GLU A 122 16.64 -48.82 -37.90
N GLY A 123 16.04 -49.62 -37.01
CA GLY A 123 16.04 -51.08 -37.09
C GLY A 123 15.37 -51.60 -38.36
N ILE A 124 14.20 -51.06 -38.71
CA ILE A 124 13.49 -51.39 -39.95
C ILE A 124 14.34 -51.04 -41.17
N ARG A 125 14.96 -49.86 -41.18
CA ARG A 125 15.84 -49.43 -42.27
C ARG A 125 17.01 -50.40 -42.48
N LYS A 126 17.69 -50.82 -41.42
CA LYS A 126 18.77 -51.82 -41.47
C LYS A 126 18.28 -53.17 -42.00
N ASN A 127 17.14 -53.65 -41.50
CA ASN A 127 16.54 -54.91 -41.96
C ASN A 127 16.17 -54.86 -43.44
N HIS A 128 15.61 -53.75 -43.91
CA HIS A 128 15.29 -53.55 -45.32
C HIS A 128 16.54 -53.59 -46.21
N ILE A 129 17.62 -52.91 -45.79
CA ILE A 129 18.92 -52.98 -46.48
C ILE A 129 19.42 -54.43 -46.54
N LEU A 130 19.34 -55.17 -45.42
CA LEU A 130 19.79 -56.56 -45.36
C LEU A 130 19.04 -57.45 -46.36
N ILE A 131 17.72 -57.26 -46.52
CA ILE A 131 16.89 -57.99 -47.48
C ILE A 131 17.30 -57.68 -48.93
N ILE A 132 17.65 -56.43 -49.23
CA ILE A 132 18.09 -56.04 -50.58
C ILE A 132 19.44 -56.66 -50.92
N ILE A 133 20.41 -56.61 -50.00
CA ILE A 133 21.77 -57.09 -50.25
C ILE A 133 21.91 -58.61 -50.11
N SER A 134 20.99 -59.28 -49.43
CA SER A 134 21.00 -60.75 -49.23
C SER A 134 20.05 -61.42 -50.22
N PRO A 135 20.52 -61.95 -51.37
CA PRO A 135 19.64 -62.57 -52.33
C PRO A 135 19.05 -63.85 -51.72
N ASN A 136 17.73 -63.99 -51.79
CA ASN A 136 17.03 -65.17 -51.30
C ASN A 136 17.63 -66.46 -51.89
N ARG A 137 17.83 -67.53 -51.09
CA ARG A 137 18.32 -68.84 -51.58
C ARG A 137 17.57 -69.37 -52.80
N LYS A 138 16.26 -69.10 -52.92
CA LYS A 138 15.47 -69.47 -54.12
C LYS A 138 15.86 -68.66 -55.34
N ILE A 139 16.19 -67.37 -55.17
CA ILE A 139 16.68 -66.48 -56.25
C ILE A 139 18.11 -66.90 -56.65
N GLN A 140 18.98 -67.20 -55.68
CA GLN A 140 20.32 -67.73 -55.97
C GLN A 140 20.27 -69.06 -56.73
N LYS A 141 19.40 -70.00 -56.32
CA LYS A 141 19.20 -71.28 -57.03
C LYS A 141 18.65 -71.08 -58.45
N ARG A 142 17.74 -70.13 -58.64
CA ARG A 142 17.17 -69.83 -59.96
C ARG A 142 18.21 -69.17 -60.88
N MET A 143 18.97 -68.21 -60.38
CA MET A 143 20.09 -67.62 -61.13
C MET A 143 21.15 -68.67 -61.49
N THR A 144 21.54 -69.56 -60.57
CA THR A 144 22.50 -70.64 -60.89
C THR A 144 21.96 -71.66 -61.88
N GLN A 145 20.65 -71.94 -61.87
CA GLN A 145 20.01 -72.77 -62.89
C GLN A 145 19.96 -72.09 -64.26
N ASP A 146 19.59 -70.81 -64.33
CA ASP A 146 19.56 -70.04 -65.58
C ASP A 146 20.97 -69.89 -66.20
N TRP A 147 22.00 -69.69 -65.37
CA TRP A 147 23.41 -69.69 -65.79
C TRP A 147 23.85 -71.03 -66.36
N ASN A 148 23.49 -72.14 -65.71
CA ASN A 148 23.79 -73.47 -66.24
C ASN A 148 23.09 -73.69 -67.58
N PHE A 149 21.84 -73.28 -67.76
CA PHE A 149 21.15 -73.39 -69.05
C PHE A 149 21.79 -72.57 -70.18
N SER A 150 22.39 -71.41 -69.87
CA SER A 150 23.09 -70.58 -70.87
C SER A 150 24.44 -71.15 -71.30
N CYS A 151 25.09 -71.99 -70.49
CA CYS A 151 26.38 -72.63 -70.83
C CYS A 151 26.23 -73.91 -71.67
N TYR A 152 25.01 -74.44 -71.82
CA TYR A 152 24.72 -75.67 -72.58
C TYR A 152 23.97 -75.42 -73.90
N LYS A 153 24.00 -74.18 -74.41
CA LYS A 153 23.46 -73.79 -75.72
C LYS A 153 24.54 -73.08 -76.52
#